data_AF-A0A7M3XM79-F1
#
_entry.id   AF-A0A7M3XM79-F1
#
_cell.length_a   1.000
_cell.length_b   1.000
_cell.length_c   1.000
_cell.angle_alpha   90.00
_cell.angle_beta   90.00
_cell.angle_gamma   90.00
#
_symmetry.space_group_name_H-M   'P 1'
#
loop_
_entity.id
_entity.type
_entity.pdbx_description
1 polymer ?
#
loop_
_entity_poly.entity_id
_entity_poly.type
_entity_poly.pdbx_seq_one_letter_code
_entity_poly.pdbx_strand_id
1 'polypeptide(L)'
;MEWIDPVVEIEDENHSHTDLMAHRLATSNMQLIDYHNLNCDGNVAPPAELDNVAGRPCYPEFKNVGPTPGDSSEISIEGNFMEDCVKHPDGTGGCYAYVSSYNQFEILDISEPNNIVLLSTYYAEVGRMIDIKVTPDNNWVLVNHELTNSDLDPIPQDDDANSGANRLDVIDVSNKNQPIKVAEWNNPPAGFHNQDLHVDCDWENAPIIYAQEECHLFLYGADPYPEMVEGDSGVFYKGTQIFYVPLGFESWRPDVNDEDQNVSREIIRWGGYSPEPETTCGGSLFNHDNVFHIHPITGQALLYISYWDAGLRIVDVSNPPAIPDPEGVSWPQDYEVGRWLGCPSADDGWYGPDGGGHANMTPEEWGGSSGALNGNGWIHYAVPYDHLLCNGAAETDPVETWPAECGTGPEDPVYGINWRHLTMIAPEYGSNTNHTGYVWTIDTTDPAKPFLLSKWKLPGTSILPDGSEHEHHYIPGGYIYSPHNGDTGTHGHVYWTHYHAGNWVTDHSKIWSDIKWVNDIPAPEIGFPAIEQLSETITMGYYLPAGPTWMEDPKTELGYDMADCWASCMIPFDWGLQYDPRGFLFISEMVSGVYVVQMDEDINPNFMYPSLYTNIEDE
;
A
#
# COMPACT_ATOMS: atom_id res chain seq x y z
N MET A 1 -28.45 0.93 -15.72
CA MET A 1 -27.79 1.08 -17.04
C MET A 1 -27.18 -0.26 -17.44
N GLU A 2 -26.89 -0.48 -18.71
CA GLU A 2 -26.04 -1.61 -19.14
C GLU A 2 -24.62 -1.31 -18.62
N TRP A 3 -23.96 -2.27 -17.96
CA TRP A 3 -22.61 -2.10 -17.41
C TRP A 3 -21.65 -1.68 -18.53
N ILE A 4 -21.07 -0.49 -18.43
CA ILE A 4 -19.94 -0.10 -19.27
C ILE A 4 -18.70 -0.64 -18.55
N ASP A 5 -17.94 -1.50 -19.22
CA ASP A 5 -16.69 -1.99 -18.66
C ASP A 5 -15.78 -0.78 -18.43
N PRO A 6 -15.40 -0.48 -17.18
CA PRO A 6 -14.53 0.67 -16.90
C PRO A 6 -13.15 0.52 -17.55
N VAL A 7 -12.81 -0.71 -17.93
CA VAL A 7 -11.59 -1.06 -18.63
C VAL A 7 -11.86 -1.18 -20.13
N VAL A 8 -12.97 -0.64 -20.70
CA VAL A 8 -13.02 -0.49 -22.17
C VAL A 8 -11.86 0.40 -22.57
N GLU A 9 -11.11 0.00 -23.60
CA GLU A 9 -9.87 0.69 -23.94
C GLU A 9 -9.91 1.41 -25.28
N ILE A 10 -11.00 1.28 -26.03
CA ILE A 10 -11.15 1.89 -27.36
C ILE A 10 -11.72 3.30 -27.22
N GLU A 11 -10.90 4.31 -27.47
CA GLU A 11 -11.41 5.65 -27.77
C GLU A 11 -12.05 5.70 -29.16
N ASP A 12 -13.33 6.03 -29.22
CA ASP A 12 -14.08 6.20 -30.47
C ASP A 12 -15.17 7.28 -30.38
N GLU A 13 -16.11 7.29 -31.34
CA GLU A 13 -17.21 8.26 -31.34
C GLU A 13 -18.21 8.06 -30.18
N ASN A 14 -18.17 6.93 -29.48
CA ASN A 14 -19.08 6.54 -28.40
C ASN A 14 -18.40 6.41 -27.03
N HIS A 15 -17.07 6.39 -26.96
CA HIS A 15 -16.30 6.28 -25.72
C HIS A 15 -15.09 7.21 -25.72
N SER A 16 -14.96 8.03 -24.66
CA SER A 16 -13.85 8.97 -24.50
C SER A 16 -13.36 9.01 -23.06
N HIS A 17 -12.08 8.75 -22.85
CA HIS A 17 -11.41 8.80 -21.54
C HIS A 17 -11.18 10.24 -21.03
N THR A 18 -11.72 11.22 -21.75
CA THR A 18 -11.73 12.63 -21.35
C THR A 18 -13.11 13.10 -20.87
N ASP A 19 -14.10 12.21 -20.88
CA ASP A 19 -15.46 12.43 -20.37
C ASP A 19 -15.64 11.71 -19.03
N LEU A 20 -15.28 12.38 -17.92
CA LEU A 20 -15.42 11.83 -16.57
C LEU A 20 -16.87 11.46 -16.22
N MET A 21 -17.85 12.17 -16.79
CA MET A 21 -19.27 11.91 -16.49
C MET A 21 -19.70 10.54 -17.03
N ALA A 22 -19.11 10.09 -18.15
CA ALA A 22 -19.31 8.75 -18.69
C ALA A 22 -18.66 7.65 -17.84
N HIS A 23 -17.75 8.01 -16.93
CA HIS A 23 -16.95 7.10 -16.11
C HIS A 23 -17.36 7.10 -14.63
N ARG A 24 -18.57 7.57 -14.31
CA ARG A 24 -19.20 7.37 -12.98
C ARG A 24 -19.67 5.92 -12.84
N LEU A 25 -18.71 5.01 -12.71
CA LEU A 25 -18.92 3.56 -12.75
C LEU A 25 -18.72 2.99 -11.35
N ALA A 26 -19.71 2.24 -10.88
CA ALA A 26 -19.66 1.51 -9.62
C ALA A 26 -20.61 0.30 -9.69
N THR A 27 -20.33 -0.75 -8.92
CA THR A 27 -21.33 -1.79 -8.65
C THR A 27 -22.46 -1.24 -7.78
N SER A 28 -23.63 -1.87 -7.85
CA SER A 28 -24.81 -1.41 -7.11
C SER A 28 -24.69 -1.50 -5.58
N ASN A 29 -23.72 -2.26 -5.09
CA ASN A 29 -23.41 -2.41 -3.66
C ASN A 29 -22.28 -1.48 -3.18
N MET A 30 -21.79 -0.56 -4.02
CA MET A 30 -20.75 0.42 -3.67
C MET A 30 -21.35 1.82 -3.65
N GLN A 31 -21.17 2.55 -2.54
CA GLN A 31 -21.73 3.88 -2.34
C GLN A 31 -20.65 4.90 -1.98
N LEU A 32 -20.64 6.04 -2.68
CA LEU A 32 -19.88 7.22 -2.27
C LEU A 32 -20.48 7.83 -0.99
N ILE A 33 -19.67 7.95 0.05
CA ILE A 33 -20.04 8.46 1.37
C ILE A 33 -19.71 9.96 1.50
N ASP A 34 -18.47 10.32 1.18
CA ASP A 34 -17.98 11.70 1.12
C ASP A 34 -16.81 11.83 0.14
N TYR A 35 -16.44 13.07 -0.15
CA TYR A 35 -15.33 13.43 -1.03
C TYR A 35 -14.67 14.72 -0.51
N HIS A 36 -13.36 14.83 -0.72
CA HIS A 36 -12.59 16.04 -0.44
C HIS A 36 -11.49 16.27 -1.47
N ASN A 37 -11.51 17.44 -2.10
CA ASN A 37 -10.55 17.87 -3.12
C ASN A 37 -9.20 18.35 -2.56
N LEU A 38 -8.87 18.01 -1.32
CA LEU A 38 -7.62 18.39 -0.61
C LEU A 38 -7.24 19.88 -0.57
N ASN A 39 -8.11 20.81 -0.97
CA ASN A 39 -7.80 22.23 -0.97
C ASN A 39 -8.03 22.88 0.40
N CYS A 40 -6.96 23.43 0.97
CA CYS A 40 -6.93 24.01 2.30
C CYS A 40 -7.44 25.46 2.38
N ASP A 41 -7.00 26.32 1.45
CA ASP A 41 -7.14 27.77 1.54
C ASP A 41 -7.35 28.47 0.18
N GLY A 42 -7.67 27.69 -0.86
CA GLY A 42 -7.84 28.12 -2.24
C GLY A 42 -6.53 28.20 -3.03
N ASN A 43 -5.37 27.96 -2.41
CA ASN A 43 -4.07 27.97 -3.08
C ASN A 43 -3.59 26.55 -3.37
N VAL A 44 -3.03 26.34 -4.56
CA VAL A 44 -2.42 25.06 -4.99
C VAL A 44 -0.93 24.96 -4.68
N ALA A 45 -0.33 26.05 -4.22
CA ALA A 45 1.09 26.15 -3.96
C ALA A 45 1.34 27.12 -2.81
N PRO A 46 2.48 27.02 -2.12
CA PRO A 46 2.81 27.98 -1.08
C PRO A 46 3.03 29.39 -1.64
N PRO A 47 2.49 30.46 -1.00
CA PRO A 47 2.88 31.82 -1.29
C PRO A 47 4.40 32.00 -1.24
N ALA A 48 4.97 32.70 -2.22
CA ALA A 48 6.41 32.95 -2.34
C ALA A 48 7.05 33.65 -1.13
N GLU A 49 6.25 34.18 -0.21
CA GLU A 49 6.69 34.86 1.01
C GLU A 49 6.77 33.94 2.25
N LEU A 50 6.37 32.66 2.14
CA LEU A 50 6.46 31.71 3.24
C LEU A 50 7.87 31.13 3.35
N ASP A 51 8.65 31.78 4.21
CA ASP A 51 9.92 31.29 4.78
C ASP A 51 9.68 30.26 5.91
N ASN A 52 8.46 29.71 6.01
CA ASN A 52 8.05 28.80 7.07
C ASN A 52 7.32 27.58 6.48
N VAL A 53 7.98 26.43 6.56
CA VAL A 53 7.44 25.09 6.28
C VAL A 53 6.35 24.64 7.26
N ALA A 54 6.01 25.43 8.28
CA ALA A 54 4.91 25.10 9.19
C ALA A 54 3.59 25.04 8.45
N GLY A 55 2.80 24.03 8.79
CA GLY A 55 1.53 23.82 8.10
C GLY A 55 0.54 24.96 8.31
N ARG A 56 -0.40 25.08 7.37
CA ARG A 56 -1.45 26.11 7.41
C ARG A 56 -2.75 25.52 7.92
N PRO A 57 -3.53 26.29 8.71
CA PRO A 57 -4.90 25.91 9.03
C PRO A 57 -5.78 26.03 7.77
N CYS A 58 -6.73 25.11 7.63
CA CYS A 58 -7.62 25.06 6.49
C CYS A 58 -9.01 25.63 6.80
N TYR A 59 -9.69 26.10 5.76
CA TYR A 59 -10.98 26.76 5.88
C TYR A 59 -12.10 25.94 5.23
N PRO A 60 -13.21 25.67 5.95
CA PRO A 60 -14.30 24.83 5.44
C PRO A 60 -14.93 25.31 4.12
N GLU A 61 -14.84 26.60 3.79
CA GLU A 61 -15.34 27.14 2.51
C GLU A 61 -14.59 26.62 1.27
N PHE A 62 -13.41 25.99 1.43
CA PHE A 62 -12.66 25.38 0.33
C PHE A 62 -12.89 23.88 0.17
N LYS A 63 -13.61 23.23 1.11
CA LYS A 63 -14.02 21.83 0.94
C LYS A 63 -14.90 21.72 -0.31
N ASN A 64 -14.51 20.84 -1.22
CA ASN A 64 -15.17 20.56 -2.49
C ASN A 64 -15.25 21.77 -3.43
N VAL A 65 -14.36 22.74 -3.23
CA VAL A 65 -14.15 23.89 -4.13
C VAL A 65 -12.77 23.74 -4.74
N GLY A 66 -12.74 23.34 -6.01
CA GLY A 66 -11.49 23.17 -6.74
C GLY A 66 -10.67 24.46 -6.86
N PRO A 67 -9.41 24.34 -7.32
CA PRO A 67 -8.77 23.11 -7.81
C PRO A 67 -8.31 22.17 -6.67
N THR A 68 -7.95 20.94 -7.01
CA THR A 68 -7.15 20.06 -6.12
C THR A 68 -5.69 20.52 -6.12
N PRO A 69 -5.02 20.61 -4.97
CA PRO A 69 -3.60 20.97 -4.93
C PRO A 69 -2.70 19.74 -5.18
N GLY A 70 -1.78 19.88 -6.13
CA GLY A 70 -0.72 18.89 -6.38
C GLY A 70 -1.21 17.58 -6.99
N ASP A 71 -0.26 16.65 -7.12
CA ASP A 71 -0.49 15.28 -7.55
C ASP A 71 -0.54 14.40 -6.30
N SER A 72 -1.73 14.07 -5.82
CA SER A 72 -1.94 13.24 -4.63
C SER A 72 -1.41 11.82 -4.85
N SER A 73 -0.85 11.22 -3.81
CA SER A 73 -0.19 9.92 -3.88
C SER A 73 -0.64 9.05 -2.71
N GLU A 74 0.28 8.55 -1.88
CA GLU A 74 -0.06 7.68 -0.76
C GLU A 74 -1.01 8.33 0.25
N ILE A 75 -1.96 7.53 0.75
CA ILE A 75 -2.78 7.84 1.91
C ILE A 75 -2.47 6.85 3.04
N SER A 76 -2.28 7.37 4.25
CA SER A 76 -2.15 6.58 5.46
C SER A 76 -3.21 7.03 6.46
N ILE A 77 -3.86 6.07 7.16
CA ILE A 77 -4.85 6.37 8.17
C ILE A 77 -4.42 5.81 9.52
N GLU A 78 -4.68 6.56 10.58
CA GLU A 78 -4.38 6.12 11.94
C GLU A 78 -5.42 6.65 12.92
N GLY A 79 -5.77 5.86 13.93
CA GLY A 79 -6.78 6.29 14.92
C GLY A 79 -7.31 5.21 15.85
N ASN A 80 -8.11 5.65 16.82
CA ASN A 80 -8.89 4.75 17.68
C ASN A 80 -10.21 4.35 17.01
N PHE A 81 -10.14 3.74 15.83
CA PHE A 81 -11.31 3.38 15.00
C PHE A 81 -12.38 2.60 15.77
N MET A 82 -11.96 1.61 16.57
CA MET A 82 -12.87 0.77 17.34
C MET A 82 -13.54 1.48 18.53
N GLU A 83 -13.07 2.67 18.90
CA GLU A 83 -13.73 3.57 19.85
C GLU A 83 -14.65 4.58 19.16
N ASP A 84 -14.95 4.40 17.87
CA ASP A 84 -15.66 5.37 17.03
C ASP A 84 -14.92 6.71 16.94
N CYS A 85 -13.58 6.66 16.90
CA CYS A 85 -12.72 7.85 16.76
C CYS A 85 -12.96 8.92 17.84
N VAL A 86 -13.31 8.50 19.05
CA VAL A 86 -13.57 9.43 20.16
C VAL A 86 -12.30 10.23 20.48
N LYS A 87 -12.45 11.56 20.50
CA LYS A 87 -11.41 12.50 20.92
C LYS A 87 -11.47 12.73 22.43
N HIS A 88 -10.40 12.41 23.13
CA HIS A 88 -10.32 12.48 24.59
C HIS A 88 -9.87 13.88 25.06
N PRO A 89 -10.25 14.30 26.29
CA PRO A 89 -9.89 15.62 26.82
C PRO A 89 -8.39 15.88 27.02
N ASP A 90 -7.58 14.83 27.05
CA ASP A 90 -6.12 14.91 27.14
C ASP A 90 -5.43 15.11 25.79
N GLY A 91 -6.19 15.17 24.69
CA GLY A 91 -5.71 15.36 23.34
C GLY A 91 -5.44 14.06 22.58
N THR A 92 -5.66 12.90 23.19
CA THR A 92 -5.54 11.59 22.53
C THR A 92 -6.82 11.20 21.78
N GLY A 93 -6.71 10.19 20.91
CA GLY A 93 -7.82 9.70 20.09
C GLY A 93 -8.16 10.59 18.90
N GLY A 94 -9.31 10.30 18.26
CA GLY A 94 -9.60 10.75 16.91
C GLY A 94 -9.03 9.81 15.86
N CYS A 95 -9.53 9.93 14.64
CA CYS A 95 -8.99 9.25 13.47
C CYS A 95 -8.62 10.28 12.41
N TYR A 96 -7.45 10.09 11.82
CA TYR A 96 -6.87 11.03 10.88
C TYR A 96 -6.38 10.29 9.63
N ALA A 97 -6.52 10.95 8.49
CA ALA A 97 -5.86 10.53 7.26
C ALA A 97 -4.76 11.54 6.92
N TYR A 98 -3.68 11.03 6.37
CA TYR A 98 -2.53 11.80 5.90
C TYR A 98 -2.38 11.46 4.43
N VAL A 99 -2.31 12.47 3.56
CA VAL A 99 -2.27 12.26 2.11
C VAL A 99 -1.08 13.02 1.56
N SER A 100 -0.16 12.32 0.92
CA SER A 100 0.96 12.95 0.23
C SER A 100 0.50 13.56 -1.09
N SER A 101 1.03 14.73 -1.45
CA SER A 101 0.66 15.47 -2.66
C SER A 101 1.88 16.18 -3.26
N TYR A 102 2.86 15.40 -3.71
CA TYR A 102 4.11 15.81 -4.39
C TYR A 102 5.08 16.71 -3.61
N ASN A 103 4.70 17.92 -3.17
CA ASN A 103 5.56 18.83 -2.39
C ASN A 103 4.92 19.26 -1.06
N GLN A 104 3.81 18.61 -0.71
CA GLN A 104 3.05 18.85 0.50
C GLN A 104 2.39 17.54 0.96
N PHE A 105 1.85 17.55 2.17
CA PHE A 105 0.85 16.56 2.56
C PHE A 105 -0.27 17.20 3.36
N GLU A 106 -1.45 16.61 3.25
CA GLU A 106 -2.68 17.01 3.91
C GLU A 106 -2.95 16.17 5.16
N ILE A 107 -3.47 16.80 6.21
CA ILE A 107 -3.94 16.13 7.42
C ILE A 107 -5.47 16.30 7.50
N LEU A 108 -6.20 15.22 7.31
CA LEU A 108 -7.66 15.20 7.39
C LEU A 108 -8.12 14.58 8.70
N ASP A 109 -9.15 15.16 9.30
CA ASP A 109 -9.98 14.53 10.31
C ASP A 109 -11.01 13.64 9.63
N ILE A 110 -10.91 12.34 9.86
CA ILE A 110 -11.80 11.31 9.30
C ILE A 110 -12.65 10.66 10.40
N SER A 111 -12.75 11.30 11.57
CA SER A 111 -13.57 10.80 12.67
C SER A 111 -15.04 10.63 12.25
N GLU A 112 -15.53 11.47 11.34
CA GLU A 112 -16.80 11.30 10.65
C GLU A 112 -16.53 11.00 9.15
N PRO A 113 -16.56 9.74 8.69
CA PRO A 113 -16.28 9.38 7.29
C PRO A 113 -17.22 10.06 6.27
N ASN A 114 -18.43 10.41 6.69
CA ASN A 114 -19.37 11.19 5.90
C ASN A 114 -19.21 12.71 6.07
N ASN A 115 -18.12 13.18 6.68
CA ASN A 115 -17.84 14.60 6.84
C ASN A 115 -16.34 14.81 7.09
N ILE A 116 -15.52 14.44 6.11
CA ILE A 116 -14.06 14.59 6.24
C ILE A 116 -13.69 16.07 6.25
N VAL A 117 -12.82 16.47 7.18
CA VAL A 117 -12.40 17.86 7.37
C VAL A 117 -10.90 17.95 7.25
N LEU A 118 -10.41 18.67 6.24
CA LEU A 118 -9.01 19.03 6.16
C LEU A 118 -8.64 20.00 7.29
N LEU A 119 -7.66 19.63 8.12
CA LEU A 119 -7.23 20.39 9.29
C LEU A 119 -6.04 21.30 8.95
N SER A 120 -5.03 20.72 8.31
CA SER A 120 -3.85 21.45 7.89
C SER A 120 -3.15 20.82 6.70
N THR A 121 -2.29 21.61 6.08
CA THR A 121 -1.36 21.16 5.03
C THR A 121 0.05 21.51 5.43
N TYR A 122 0.97 20.54 5.41
CA TYR A 122 2.41 20.76 5.55
C TYR A 122 3.05 20.95 4.17
N TYR A 123 4.00 21.88 4.05
CA TYR A 123 4.73 22.14 2.81
C TYR A 123 6.21 21.82 2.98
N ALA A 124 6.75 20.99 2.10
CA ALA A 124 8.17 20.67 2.07
C ALA A 124 8.95 21.66 1.20
N GLU A 125 10.25 21.87 1.50
CA GLU A 125 11.13 22.68 0.64
C GLU A 125 11.57 21.96 -0.65
N VAL A 126 11.31 20.66 -0.74
CA VAL A 126 11.68 19.79 -1.86
C VAL A 126 10.48 18.90 -2.18
N GLY A 127 10.26 18.58 -3.47
CA GLY A 127 9.48 17.40 -3.87
C GLY A 127 10.37 16.16 -3.92
N ARG A 128 9.95 14.95 -4.30
CA ARG A 128 8.67 14.38 -4.71
C ARG A 128 8.21 13.45 -3.56
N MET A 129 7.25 13.91 -2.77
CA MET A 129 6.60 13.18 -1.68
C MET A 129 5.57 12.23 -2.26
N ILE A 130 5.89 10.95 -2.33
CA ILE A 130 5.03 9.91 -2.90
C ILE A 130 4.45 9.01 -1.83
N ASP A 131 5.28 8.71 -0.83
CA ASP A 131 4.92 7.80 0.24
C ASP A 131 5.08 8.50 1.59
N ILE A 132 4.18 8.13 2.51
CA ILE A 132 4.15 8.62 3.88
C ILE A 132 3.70 7.50 4.80
N LYS A 133 4.30 7.44 5.97
CA LYS A 133 3.91 6.50 7.02
C LYS A 133 3.76 7.23 8.34
N VAL A 134 2.79 6.78 9.13
CA VAL A 134 2.35 7.44 10.36
C VAL A 134 2.56 6.48 11.52
N THR A 135 3.02 6.99 12.65
CA THR A 135 3.16 6.15 13.84
C THR A 135 1.79 5.80 14.43
N PRO A 136 1.61 4.61 15.03
CA PRO A 136 0.33 4.19 15.62
C PRO A 136 -0.20 5.12 16.73
N ASP A 137 0.68 5.88 17.38
CA ASP A 137 0.30 6.89 18.39
C ASP A 137 -0.23 8.20 17.78
N ASN A 138 -0.27 8.29 16.44
CA ASN A 138 -0.75 9.42 15.66
C ASN A 138 0.06 10.71 15.82
N ASN A 139 1.29 10.66 16.33
CA ASN A 139 2.04 11.89 16.63
C ASN A 139 3.13 12.22 15.62
N TRP A 140 3.51 11.28 14.75
CA TRP A 140 4.65 11.44 13.86
C TRP A 140 4.32 10.97 12.44
N VAL A 141 4.75 11.78 11.46
CA VAL A 141 4.71 11.41 10.04
C VAL A 141 6.13 11.33 9.52
N LEU A 142 6.42 10.22 8.85
CA LEU A 142 7.65 9.99 8.11
C LEU A 142 7.38 10.18 6.63
N VAL A 143 8.23 10.95 5.99
CA VAL A 143 8.10 11.32 4.58
C VAL A 143 9.39 10.95 3.87
N ASN A 144 9.28 10.21 2.76
CA ASN A 144 10.37 10.09 1.79
C ASN A 144 10.16 11.05 0.61
N HIS A 145 11.24 11.70 0.23
CA HIS A 145 11.36 12.43 -1.01
C HIS A 145 12.12 11.56 -1.99
N GLU A 146 11.41 11.03 -2.97
CA GLU A 146 11.99 10.15 -3.96
C GLU A 146 12.87 10.94 -4.95
N LEU A 147 14.01 10.36 -5.33
CA LEU A 147 14.78 10.84 -6.48
C LEU A 147 14.01 10.57 -7.77
N THR A 148 13.72 11.64 -8.51
CA THR A 148 13.19 11.48 -9.86
C THR A 148 14.26 10.99 -10.82
N ASN A 149 14.15 9.73 -11.24
CA ASN A 149 14.89 9.23 -12.38
C ASN A 149 14.20 9.74 -13.65
N SER A 150 14.73 10.81 -14.28
CA SER A 150 14.12 11.42 -15.47
C SER A 150 13.91 10.48 -16.67
N ASP A 151 14.52 9.30 -16.67
CA ASP A 151 14.33 8.27 -17.69
C ASP A 151 13.18 7.27 -17.37
N LEU A 152 12.75 7.17 -16.12
CA LEU A 152 11.67 6.27 -15.65
C LEU A 152 10.43 7.04 -15.17
N ASP A 153 10.63 8.13 -14.43
CA ASP A 153 9.57 8.99 -13.89
C ASP A 153 9.82 10.44 -14.31
N PRO A 154 8.92 11.06 -15.09
CA PRO A 154 9.02 12.48 -15.39
C PRO A 154 8.82 13.33 -14.12
N ILE A 155 9.46 14.50 -14.05
CA ILE A 155 9.21 15.48 -12.99
C ILE A 155 7.86 16.16 -13.28
N PRO A 156 6.85 16.09 -12.39
CA PRO A 156 5.66 16.91 -12.49
C PRO A 156 5.99 18.39 -12.70
N GLN A 157 5.47 18.96 -13.78
CA GLN A 157 5.45 20.40 -14.09
C GLN A 157 6.79 21.11 -14.32
N ASP A 158 7.90 20.40 -14.56
CA ASP A 158 9.23 21.03 -14.81
C ASP A 158 9.63 21.99 -13.64
N ASP A 159 9.20 21.66 -12.41
CA ASP A 159 9.37 22.49 -11.20
C ASP A 159 10.81 22.41 -10.63
N ASP A 160 11.40 23.58 -10.39
CA ASP A 160 12.73 23.76 -9.78
C ASP A 160 12.80 23.26 -8.32
N ALA A 161 11.66 22.97 -7.66
CA ALA A 161 11.60 22.46 -6.29
C ALA A 161 12.16 21.03 -6.14
N ASN A 162 12.27 20.26 -7.22
CA ASN A 162 12.84 18.94 -7.19
C ASN A 162 14.37 19.01 -7.43
N SER A 163 15.13 19.08 -6.34
CA SER A 163 16.60 19.19 -6.41
C SER A 163 17.31 17.90 -6.83
N GLY A 164 16.57 16.80 -7.04
CA GLY A 164 17.14 15.47 -7.31
C GLY A 164 17.98 14.94 -6.14
N ALA A 165 17.69 15.39 -4.92
CA ALA A 165 18.33 14.91 -3.70
C ALA A 165 17.34 14.05 -2.93
N ASN A 166 17.71 12.79 -2.64
CA ASN A 166 16.94 11.96 -1.72
C ASN A 166 16.82 12.67 -0.37
N ARG A 167 15.67 12.57 0.29
CA ARG A 167 15.53 13.09 1.66
C ARG A 167 14.49 12.28 2.45
N LEU A 168 14.74 12.09 3.74
CA LEU A 168 13.72 11.69 4.70
C LEU A 168 13.41 12.86 5.63
N ASP A 169 12.13 13.15 5.84
CA ASP A 169 11.68 14.13 6.85
C ASP A 169 10.88 13.44 7.95
N VAL A 170 11.00 13.96 9.17
CA VAL A 170 10.14 13.60 10.30
C VAL A 170 9.36 14.83 10.73
N ILE A 171 8.05 14.67 10.80
CA ILE A 171 7.10 15.74 11.08
C ILE A 171 6.35 15.41 12.36
N ASP A 172 6.42 16.31 13.35
CA ASP A 172 5.56 16.28 14.53
C ASP A 172 4.17 16.76 14.13
N VAL A 173 3.19 15.87 14.29
CA VAL A 173 1.77 16.12 14.04
C VAL A 173 0.92 15.94 15.29
N SER A 174 1.52 15.90 16.48
CA SER A 174 0.79 15.81 17.76
C SER A 174 -0.29 16.91 17.87
N ASN A 175 0.01 18.10 17.37
CA ASN A 175 -1.00 19.09 16.99
C ASN A 175 -1.30 19.02 15.49
N LYS A 176 -2.41 18.37 15.13
CA LYS A 176 -2.89 18.16 13.76
C LYS A 176 -3.14 19.43 12.94
N ASN A 177 -3.21 20.59 13.60
CA ASN A 177 -3.42 21.90 12.95
C ASN A 177 -2.11 22.67 12.69
N GLN A 178 -0.99 22.15 13.20
CA GLN A 178 0.31 22.81 13.13
C GLN A 178 1.41 21.75 12.99
N PRO A 179 1.50 21.05 11.84
CA PRO A 179 2.57 20.11 11.58
C PRO A 179 3.91 20.87 11.51
N ILE A 180 4.94 20.30 12.13
CA ILE A 180 6.26 20.89 12.25
C ILE A 180 7.31 19.85 11.85
N LYS A 181 8.12 20.16 10.84
CA LYS A 181 9.33 19.35 10.56
C LYS A 181 10.29 19.49 11.72
N VAL A 182 10.66 18.36 12.33
CA VAL A 182 11.55 18.30 13.50
C VAL A 182 12.90 17.68 13.19
N ALA A 183 12.98 16.89 12.13
CA ALA A 183 14.22 16.27 11.68
C ALA A 183 14.21 16.09 10.16
N GLU A 184 15.40 16.10 9.58
CA GLU A 184 15.64 15.80 8.17
C GLU A 184 16.93 15.00 8.02
N TRP A 185 16.94 14.11 7.03
CA TRP A 185 18.12 13.42 6.56
C TRP A 185 18.28 13.61 5.05
N ASN A 186 19.28 14.40 4.68
CA ASN A 186 19.61 14.69 3.28
C ASN A 186 20.51 13.60 2.66
N ASN A 187 20.21 13.25 1.42
CA ASN A 187 20.90 12.24 0.61
C ASN A 187 21.09 10.91 1.36
N PRO A 188 20.02 10.27 1.86
CA PRO A 188 20.13 8.89 2.29
C PRO A 188 20.72 8.05 1.15
N PRO A 189 21.47 6.98 1.46
CA PRO A 189 22.17 6.16 0.48
C PRO A 189 21.29 5.56 -0.63
N ALA A 190 19.98 5.55 -0.42
CA ALA A 190 18.97 5.07 -1.36
C ALA A 190 17.87 6.13 -1.50
N GLY A 191 17.38 6.33 -2.72
CA GLY A 191 16.14 7.04 -2.96
C GLY A 191 15.01 6.06 -2.81
N PHE A 192 14.24 6.18 -1.73
CA PHE A 192 13.26 5.16 -1.39
C PHE A 192 12.03 5.31 -2.25
N HIS A 193 11.64 4.22 -2.91
CA HIS A 193 10.41 4.15 -3.67
C HIS A 193 9.19 4.01 -2.75
N ASN A 194 9.31 3.17 -1.71
CA ASN A 194 8.34 2.99 -0.64
C ASN A 194 9.07 2.69 0.69
N GLN A 195 8.39 2.83 1.81
CA GLN A 195 8.94 2.54 3.14
C GLN A 195 7.87 2.03 4.08
N ASP A 196 8.28 1.41 5.18
CA ASP A 196 7.41 1.21 6.34
C ASP A 196 8.18 1.47 7.63
N LEU A 197 7.47 1.52 8.76
CA LEU A 197 8.03 1.84 10.06
C LEU A 197 7.63 0.80 11.11
N HIS A 198 8.40 0.75 12.18
CA HIS A 198 8.00 0.06 13.40
C HIS A 198 8.47 0.80 14.64
N VAL A 199 7.58 0.94 15.61
CA VAL A 199 7.89 1.44 16.95
C VAL A 199 8.01 0.24 17.89
N ASP A 200 9.26 -0.13 18.21
CA ASP A 200 9.59 -1.25 19.09
C ASP A 200 9.80 -0.76 20.53
N CYS A 201 8.86 -1.08 21.42
CA CYS A 201 8.95 -0.75 22.85
C CYS A 201 9.53 -1.90 23.70
N ASP A 202 9.82 -3.06 23.08
CA ASP A 202 10.23 -4.29 23.75
C ASP A 202 11.65 -4.74 23.33
N TRP A 203 12.46 -3.86 22.74
CA TRP A 203 13.84 -4.16 22.33
C TRP A 203 14.79 -4.42 23.52
N GLU A 204 14.76 -5.65 24.04
CA GLU A 204 15.52 -6.04 25.25
C GLU A 204 17.04 -5.85 25.12
N ASN A 205 17.57 -5.90 23.90
CA ASN A 205 19.00 -5.80 23.59
C ASN A 205 19.43 -4.41 23.12
N ALA A 206 18.59 -3.38 23.32
CA ALA A 206 18.95 -2.00 23.00
C ALA A 206 20.31 -1.62 23.62
N PRO A 207 21.22 -0.98 22.85
CA PRO A 207 22.51 -0.54 23.37
C PRO A 207 22.31 0.37 24.58
N ILE A 208 23.19 0.27 25.60
CA ILE A 208 23.05 1.05 26.85
C ILE A 208 22.91 2.57 26.60
N ILE A 209 23.48 3.08 25.51
CA ILE A 209 23.40 4.48 25.13
C ILE A 209 21.99 4.91 24.67
N TYR A 210 21.18 3.96 24.18
CA TYR A 210 19.80 4.15 23.72
C TYR A 210 18.77 3.54 24.66
N ALA A 211 19.17 2.65 25.59
CA ALA A 211 18.30 1.99 26.58
C ALA A 211 17.59 2.94 27.58
N GLN A 212 17.72 4.25 27.41
CA GLN A 212 16.93 5.25 28.13
C GLN A 212 15.64 5.61 27.39
N GLU A 213 15.54 5.28 26.10
CA GLU A 213 14.32 5.39 25.31
C GLU A 213 13.34 4.30 25.76
N GLU A 214 12.06 4.65 25.88
CA GLU A 214 11.01 3.68 26.19
C GLU A 214 10.57 2.90 24.95
N CYS A 215 10.66 3.52 23.77
CA CYS A 215 10.37 2.91 22.48
C CYS A 215 11.37 3.37 21.42
N HIS A 216 11.58 2.54 20.41
CA HIS A 216 12.61 2.69 19.39
C HIS A 216 11.99 2.67 18.00
N LEU A 217 12.29 3.67 17.17
CA LEU A 217 11.77 3.75 15.81
C LEU A 217 12.76 3.13 14.81
N PHE A 218 12.28 2.12 14.10
CA PHE A 218 12.92 1.54 12.92
C PHE A 218 12.18 1.93 11.65
N LEU A 219 12.93 2.13 10.57
CA LEU A 219 12.42 2.43 9.23
C LEU A 219 12.94 1.37 8.26
N TYR A 220 12.08 0.95 7.34
CA TYR A 220 12.36 -0.09 6.36
C TYR A 220 12.16 0.50 4.97
N GLY A 221 13.23 1.01 4.37
CA GLY A 221 13.18 1.70 3.08
C GLY A 221 13.47 0.77 1.90
N ALA A 222 12.71 0.92 0.82
CA ALA A 222 12.92 0.18 -0.42
C ALA A 222 13.92 0.87 -1.35
N ASP A 223 15.10 0.28 -1.58
CA ASP A 223 16.05 0.75 -2.59
C ASP A 223 15.74 0.12 -3.96
N PRO A 224 15.19 0.89 -4.93
CA PRO A 224 14.70 0.38 -6.20
C PRO A 224 15.82 0.16 -7.24
N TYR A 225 17.10 0.34 -6.92
CA TYR A 225 18.13 0.10 -7.94
C TYR A 225 18.27 -1.40 -8.25
N PRO A 226 18.19 -1.81 -9.54
CA PRO A 226 18.20 -3.23 -9.96
C PRO A 226 19.57 -3.92 -9.84
N GLU A 227 20.54 -3.24 -9.23
CA GLU A 227 21.90 -3.70 -9.04
C GLU A 227 22.03 -4.30 -7.64
N MET A 228 22.79 -5.39 -7.49
CA MET A 228 23.00 -5.99 -6.16
C MET A 228 23.94 -5.20 -5.25
N VAL A 229 24.78 -4.34 -5.83
CA VAL A 229 25.87 -3.63 -5.14
C VAL A 229 26.06 -2.26 -5.77
N GLU A 230 26.31 -1.23 -4.97
CA GLU A 230 26.50 0.15 -5.44
C GLU A 230 27.79 0.33 -6.26
N GLY A 231 27.64 0.40 -7.60
CA GLY A 231 28.65 0.88 -8.55
C GLY A 231 30.07 0.30 -8.43
N ASP A 232 31.07 1.00 -9.00
CA ASP A 232 32.49 0.60 -9.05
C ASP A 232 33.17 0.48 -7.66
N SER A 233 32.47 0.82 -6.57
CA SER A 233 33.03 0.82 -5.20
C SER A 233 32.92 -0.54 -4.50
N GLY A 234 31.85 -1.31 -4.78
CA GLY A 234 31.66 -2.65 -4.23
C GLY A 234 31.43 -2.72 -2.71
N VAL A 235 31.08 -1.60 -2.05
CA VAL A 235 31.05 -1.53 -0.58
C VAL A 235 29.64 -1.74 0.00
N PHE A 236 28.59 -1.16 -0.58
CA PHE A 236 27.26 -1.14 0.04
C PHE A 236 26.25 -2.07 -0.67
N TYR A 237 25.45 -2.80 0.13
CA TYR A 237 24.36 -3.67 -0.32
C TYR A 237 23.14 -2.86 -0.79
N LYS A 238 22.41 -3.40 -1.77
CA LYS A 238 21.20 -2.84 -2.38
C LYS A 238 19.96 -3.69 -2.03
N GLY A 239 18.76 -3.12 -2.13
CA GLY A 239 17.51 -3.74 -1.64
C GLY A 239 17.04 -3.10 -0.33
N THR A 240 16.33 -3.84 0.52
CA THR A 240 15.77 -3.34 1.79
C THR A 240 16.84 -2.74 2.69
N GLN A 241 16.70 -1.46 2.98
CA GLN A 241 17.56 -0.72 3.90
C GLN A 241 16.83 -0.51 5.22
N ILE A 242 17.47 -0.89 6.33
CA ILE A 242 16.90 -0.70 7.67
C ILE A 242 17.64 0.42 8.37
N PHE A 243 16.89 1.38 8.85
CA PHE A 243 17.39 2.50 9.62
C PHE A 243 16.85 2.47 11.04
N TYR A 244 17.65 3.01 11.94
CA TYR A 244 17.24 3.27 13.30
C TYR A 244 17.38 4.76 13.57
N VAL A 245 16.43 5.24 14.37
CA VAL A 245 16.30 6.62 14.79
C VAL A 245 16.78 6.75 16.24
N PRO A 246 17.98 7.31 16.48
CA PRO A 246 18.50 7.44 17.84
C PRO A 246 17.83 8.55 18.65
N LEU A 247 17.87 8.39 19.97
CA LEU A 247 17.38 9.31 21.00
C LEU A 247 15.85 9.40 21.11
N GLY A 248 15.11 8.65 20.29
CA GLY A 248 13.65 8.60 20.32
C GLY A 248 12.96 9.89 19.89
N PHE A 249 11.65 9.79 19.70
CA PHE A 249 10.76 10.88 19.28
C PHE A 249 10.76 12.07 20.24
N GLU A 250 10.87 11.83 21.54
CA GLU A 250 10.84 12.85 22.59
C GLU A 250 11.99 13.83 22.45
N SER A 251 13.12 13.35 21.91
CA SER A 251 14.30 14.16 21.71
C SER A 251 14.12 15.19 20.59
N TRP A 252 13.15 15.00 19.70
CA TRP A 252 12.86 15.86 18.55
C TRP A 252 11.77 16.89 18.80
N ARG A 253 11.13 16.85 19.97
CA ARG A 253 10.00 17.75 20.22
C ARG A 253 10.44 19.23 20.29
N PRO A 254 9.70 20.14 19.64
CA PRO A 254 10.00 21.57 19.68
C PRO A 254 9.95 22.17 21.09
N ASP A 255 9.18 21.59 22.02
CA ASP A 255 9.01 22.12 23.39
C ASP A 255 10.20 21.83 24.33
N VAL A 256 11.18 21.02 23.90
CA VAL A 256 12.25 20.51 24.77
C VAL A 256 13.54 21.34 24.69
N ASN A 257 13.99 21.81 23.52
CA ASN A 257 15.17 22.68 23.41
C ASN A 257 15.28 23.46 22.07
N ASP A 258 15.28 24.81 22.13
CA ASP A 258 15.47 25.69 20.97
C ASP A 258 16.89 25.59 20.34
N GLU A 259 17.92 25.20 21.10
CA GLU A 259 19.30 25.09 20.59
C GLU A 259 19.52 23.82 19.75
N ASP A 260 18.68 22.78 19.93
CA ASP A 260 18.85 21.47 19.26
C ASP A 260 17.86 21.24 18.09
N GLN A 261 16.95 22.18 17.81
CA GLN A 261 15.94 22.10 16.74
C GLN A 261 16.52 22.19 15.31
N ASN A 262 17.77 22.65 15.16
CA ASN A 262 18.42 22.89 13.85
C ASN A 262 19.68 22.05 13.59
N VAL A 263 19.96 21.08 14.44
CA VAL A 263 21.01 20.09 14.18
C VAL A 263 20.38 18.86 13.56
N SER A 264 20.66 18.62 12.27
CA SER A 264 20.32 17.36 11.60
C SER A 264 20.79 16.21 12.48
N ARG A 265 19.84 15.43 13.00
CA ARG A 265 20.12 14.27 13.83
C ARG A 265 20.25 13.07 12.91
N GLU A 266 21.36 12.36 13.07
CA GLU A 266 21.74 11.30 12.15
C GLU A 266 20.83 10.09 12.34
N ILE A 267 19.94 9.86 11.38
CA ILE A 267 19.34 8.55 11.14
C ILE A 267 20.48 7.64 10.70
N ILE A 268 20.62 6.49 11.38
CA ILE A 268 21.73 5.58 11.14
C ILE A 268 21.24 4.31 10.49
N ARG A 269 21.99 3.84 9.49
CA ARG A 269 21.76 2.52 8.92
C ARG A 269 22.05 1.45 9.97
N TRP A 270 21.07 0.60 10.21
CA TRP A 270 21.12 -0.44 11.24
C TRP A 270 21.26 -1.85 10.68
N GLY A 271 20.72 -2.09 9.49
CA GLY A 271 20.71 -3.41 8.87
C GLY A 271 20.23 -3.39 7.44
N GLY A 272 20.30 -4.55 6.80
CA GLY A 272 20.07 -4.70 5.37
C GLY A 272 19.66 -6.09 4.95
N TYR A 273 18.87 -6.15 3.87
CA TYR A 273 18.52 -7.39 3.22
C TYR A 273 18.50 -7.25 1.70
N SER A 274 19.04 -8.27 1.03
CA SER A 274 18.92 -8.48 -0.41
C SER A 274 18.79 -9.98 -0.69
N PRO A 275 17.88 -10.43 -1.57
CA PRO A 275 17.76 -11.84 -1.90
C PRO A 275 19.04 -12.40 -2.53
N GLU A 276 19.46 -13.58 -2.09
CA GLU A 276 20.58 -14.29 -2.70
C GLU A 276 20.25 -14.64 -4.16
N PRO A 277 21.12 -14.36 -5.15
CA PRO A 277 20.82 -14.53 -6.58
C PRO A 277 20.38 -15.93 -6.97
N GLU A 278 20.96 -16.95 -6.36
CA GLU A 278 20.57 -18.35 -6.58
C GLU A 278 19.10 -18.62 -6.22
N THR A 279 18.51 -17.80 -5.36
CA THR A 279 17.12 -17.93 -4.93
C THR A 279 16.14 -17.14 -5.78
N THR A 280 16.57 -16.39 -6.80
CA THR A 280 15.69 -15.48 -7.57
C THR A 280 15.11 -16.10 -8.83
N CYS A 281 15.44 -17.38 -9.10
CA CYS A 281 15.04 -18.03 -10.34
C CYS A 281 15.57 -17.30 -11.60
N GLY A 282 16.65 -16.51 -11.46
CA GLY A 282 17.22 -15.69 -12.53
C GLY A 282 16.48 -14.37 -12.79
N GLY A 283 15.54 -14.02 -11.91
CA GLY A 283 14.77 -12.78 -11.94
C GLY A 283 15.55 -11.54 -11.49
N SER A 284 15.02 -10.36 -11.84
CA SER A 284 15.48 -9.06 -11.36
C SER A 284 15.34 -8.88 -9.84
N LEU A 285 16.26 -8.09 -9.28
CA LEU A 285 16.35 -7.71 -7.88
C LEU A 285 16.02 -6.22 -7.75
N PHE A 286 14.74 -5.88 -7.88
CA PHE A 286 14.23 -4.53 -7.67
C PHE A 286 13.36 -4.58 -6.43
N ASN A 287 13.80 -3.93 -5.34
CA ASN A 287 12.98 -3.83 -4.14
C ASN A 287 12.00 -2.67 -4.31
N HIS A 288 10.71 -3.00 -4.30
CA HIS A 288 9.68 -2.02 -4.52
C HIS A 288 9.04 -1.54 -3.22
N ASP A 289 8.72 -2.50 -2.34
CA ASP A 289 7.93 -2.23 -1.14
C ASP A 289 8.35 -3.13 0.03
N ASN A 290 8.12 -2.66 1.25
CA ASN A 290 8.37 -3.37 2.50
C ASN A 290 7.14 -3.15 3.40
N VAL A 291 6.53 -4.23 3.89
CA VAL A 291 5.45 -4.13 4.88
C VAL A 291 5.85 -4.84 6.16
N PHE A 292 5.86 -4.10 7.26
CA PHE A 292 6.08 -4.61 8.60
C PHE A 292 4.80 -5.21 9.17
N HIS A 293 4.90 -6.41 9.74
CA HIS A 293 3.75 -7.05 10.37
C HIS A 293 4.18 -8.00 11.49
N ILE A 294 3.43 -8.02 12.59
CA ILE A 294 3.60 -8.98 13.69
C ILE A 294 2.79 -10.24 13.38
N HIS A 295 3.47 -11.31 12.99
CA HIS A 295 2.81 -12.54 12.56
C HIS A 295 1.90 -13.12 13.67
N PRO A 296 0.60 -13.34 13.42
CA PRO A 296 -0.38 -13.63 14.49
C PRO A 296 -0.13 -14.95 15.23
N ILE A 297 0.44 -15.95 14.55
CA ILE A 297 0.78 -17.25 15.18
C ILE A 297 2.14 -17.25 15.88
N THR A 298 3.21 -16.83 15.19
CA THR A 298 4.57 -16.95 15.71
C THR A 298 4.95 -15.81 16.65
N GLY A 299 4.26 -14.67 16.57
CA GLY A 299 4.59 -13.43 17.28
C GLY A 299 5.90 -12.78 16.80
N GLN A 300 6.46 -13.24 15.68
CA GLN A 300 7.65 -12.64 15.07
C GLN A 300 7.26 -11.32 14.40
N ALA A 301 8.11 -10.32 14.54
CA ALA A 301 8.10 -9.14 13.70
C ALA A 301 8.75 -9.49 12.35
N LEU A 302 7.94 -9.53 11.30
CA LEU A 302 8.35 -9.92 9.96
C LEU A 302 8.22 -8.74 9.01
N LEU A 303 9.15 -8.65 8.06
CA LEU A 303 8.98 -7.84 6.85
C LEU A 303 8.50 -8.74 5.72
N TYR A 304 7.38 -8.36 5.11
CA TYR A 304 6.87 -8.89 3.85
C TYR A 304 7.34 -7.96 2.75
N ILE A 305 8.31 -8.41 1.98
CA ILE A 305 9.07 -7.57 1.07
C ILE A 305 8.73 -7.93 -0.37
N SER A 306 8.35 -6.91 -1.13
CA SER A 306 8.10 -7.01 -2.56
C SER A 306 9.40 -6.77 -3.31
N TYR A 307 9.94 -7.84 -3.88
CA TYR A 307 10.94 -7.76 -4.93
C TYR A 307 10.32 -8.19 -6.23
N TRP A 308 10.59 -7.48 -7.33
CA TRP A 308 10.00 -7.76 -8.64
C TRP A 308 9.98 -9.24 -9.04
N ASP A 309 11.01 -9.73 -9.72
CA ASP A 309 11.04 -11.16 -10.09
C ASP A 309 11.67 -12.02 -8.99
N ALA A 310 12.30 -11.42 -7.98
CA ALA A 310 12.68 -12.13 -6.76
C ALA A 310 11.47 -12.51 -5.89
N GLY A 311 10.28 -12.00 -6.23
CA GLY A 311 9.00 -12.30 -5.59
C GLY A 311 8.92 -11.88 -4.13
N LEU A 312 7.97 -12.49 -3.42
CA LEU A 312 7.75 -12.24 -2.00
C LEU A 312 8.93 -12.77 -1.19
N ARG A 313 9.47 -11.94 -0.29
CA ARG A 313 10.44 -12.34 0.74
C ARG A 313 9.88 -12.04 2.11
N ILE A 314 10.07 -12.98 3.03
CA ILE A 314 9.61 -12.87 4.41
C ILE A 314 10.86 -12.94 5.29
N VAL A 315 11.16 -11.85 5.98
CA VAL A 315 12.42 -11.67 6.72
C VAL A 315 12.11 -11.34 8.18
N ASP A 316 12.76 -12.03 9.12
CA ASP A 316 12.57 -11.79 10.56
C ASP A 316 13.43 -10.61 11.04
N VAL A 317 12.76 -9.59 11.56
CA VAL A 317 13.35 -8.38 12.13
C VAL A 317 13.11 -8.25 13.64
N SER A 318 12.58 -9.27 14.30
CA SER A 318 12.19 -9.27 15.73
C SER A 318 13.33 -8.98 16.69
N ASN A 319 14.58 -9.21 16.29
CA ASN A 319 15.74 -9.09 17.17
C ASN A 319 16.82 -8.18 16.56
N PRO A 320 16.61 -6.85 16.55
CA PRO A 320 17.63 -5.94 16.07
C PRO A 320 18.93 -6.10 16.89
N PRO A 321 20.11 -6.13 16.26
CA PRO A 321 21.37 -6.34 16.96
C PRO A 321 21.75 -5.10 17.76
N ALA A 322 22.42 -5.28 18.90
CA ALA A 322 22.94 -4.17 19.72
C ALA A 322 24.10 -3.38 19.07
N ILE A 323 24.61 -3.85 17.94
CA ILE A 323 25.64 -3.16 17.16
C ILE A 323 25.09 -3.06 15.73
N PRO A 324 25.03 -1.86 15.13
CA PRO A 324 24.57 -1.71 13.75
C PRO A 324 25.34 -2.62 12.79
N ASP A 325 24.64 -3.15 11.80
CA ASP A 325 25.17 -3.87 10.64
C ASP A 325 24.94 -3.04 9.35
N PRO A 326 25.61 -1.89 9.19
CA PRO A 326 25.35 -0.96 8.09
C PRO A 326 25.82 -1.46 6.72
N GLU A 327 26.44 -2.64 6.68
CA GLU A 327 26.82 -3.33 5.44
C GLU A 327 25.89 -4.51 5.14
N GLY A 328 24.85 -4.73 5.96
CA GLY A 328 23.82 -5.75 5.72
C GLY A 328 24.39 -7.16 5.58
N VAL A 329 25.48 -7.46 6.30
CA VAL A 329 26.20 -8.74 6.11
C VAL A 329 25.48 -9.89 6.82
N SER A 330 24.76 -9.59 7.89
CA SER A 330 24.17 -10.58 8.79
C SER A 330 22.75 -10.25 9.21
N TRP A 331 22.44 -9.00 9.56
CA TRP A 331 21.09 -8.65 10.02
C TRP A 331 20.37 -7.67 9.07
N PRO A 332 19.13 -8.00 8.64
CA PRO A 332 18.48 -9.31 8.73
C PRO A 332 18.84 -10.25 7.56
N GLN A 333 19.95 -10.01 6.84
CA GLN A 333 20.41 -10.85 5.71
C GLN A 333 20.37 -12.37 5.99
N ASP A 334 20.82 -12.83 7.15
CA ASP A 334 20.83 -14.25 7.55
C ASP A 334 19.47 -14.76 8.08
N TYR A 335 18.44 -13.91 8.09
CA TYR A 335 17.15 -14.13 8.73
C TYR A 335 15.97 -14.13 7.74
N GLU A 336 16.21 -14.47 6.46
CA GLU A 336 15.13 -14.85 5.54
C GLU A 336 14.42 -16.10 6.10
N VAL A 337 13.15 -15.96 6.46
CA VAL A 337 12.31 -17.03 7.00
C VAL A 337 11.74 -17.86 5.87
N GLY A 338 11.22 -17.20 4.83
CA GLY A 338 10.62 -17.83 3.68
C GLY A 338 10.47 -16.89 2.50
N ARG A 339 10.02 -17.44 1.38
CA ARG A 339 9.87 -16.72 0.11
C ARG A 339 8.84 -17.38 -0.78
N TRP A 340 8.21 -16.63 -1.66
CA TRP A 340 7.38 -17.23 -2.70
C TRP A 340 7.72 -16.71 -4.09
N LEU A 341 7.87 -17.66 -5.01
CA LEU A 341 8.15 -17.47 -6.42
C LEU A 341 7.29 -18.47 -7.22
N GLY A 342 6.91 -18.11 -8.44
CA GLY A 342 6.21 -19.03 -9.33
C GLY A 342 7.00 -20.29 -9.67
N CYS A 343 8.33 -20.27 -9.55
CA CYS A 343 9.25 -21.33 -9.98
C CYS A 343 10.13 -21.89 -8.84
N PRO A 344 10.66 -23.13 -9.00
CA PRO A 344 11.64 -23.68 -8.06
C PRO A 344 12.90 -22.85 -7.99
N SER A 345 13.46 -22.70 -6.79
CA SER A 345 14.68 -21.93 -6.51
C SER A 345 15.77 -22.74 -5.79
N ALA A 346 15.59 -24.05 -5.68
CA ALA A 346 16.53 -24.99 -5.08
C ALA A 346 16.54 -26.33 -5.85
N ASP A 347 17.51 -27.20 -5.54
CA ASP A 347 17.59 -28.53 -6.15
C ASP A 347 16.66 -29.55 -5.47
N ASP A 348 16.34 -29.36 -4.19
CA ASP A 348 15.48 -30.22 -3.37
C ASP A 348 14.77 -29.43 -2.24
N GLY A 349 13.97 -30.13 -1.42
CA GLY A 349 13.26 -29.54 -0.28
C GLY A 349 12.02 -28.74 -0.68
N TRP A 350 11.60 -27.82 0.20
CA TRP A 350 10.37 -27.03 0.01
C TRP A 350 10.40 -26.17 -1.26
N TYR A 351 11.57 -25.66 -1.63
CA TYR A 351 11.78 -24.81 -2.81
C TYR A 351 12.40 -25.57 -4.01
N GLY A 352 12.56 -26.89 -3.89
CA GLY A 352 13.00 -27.76 -4.98
C GLY A 352 11.85 -28.11 -5.93
N PRO A 353 12.11 -28.71 -7.10
CA PRO A 353 11.11 -28.89 -8.17
C PRO A 353 9.89 -29.74 -7.81
N ASP A 354 10.00 -30.60 -6.79
CA ASP A 354 8.91 -31.42 -6.26
C ASP A 354 8.36 -30.85 -4.91
N GLY A 355 8.75 -29.63 -4.55
CA GLY A 355 8.46 -28.95 -3.29
C GLY A 355 7.16 -28.15 -3.29
N GLY A 356 6.79 -27.67 -2.11
CA GLY A 356 5.53 -26.95 -1.87
C GLY A 356 5.56 -25.46 -2.20
N GLY A 357 6.75 -24.86 -2.25
CA GLY A 357 6.95 -23.41 -2.18
C GLY A 357 6.79 -22.63 -3.47
N HIS A 358 6.33 -23.26 -4.55
CA HIS A 358 6.17 -22.64 -5.84
C HIS A 358 5.01 -23.25 -6.61
N ALA A 359 4.54 -22.56 -7.65
CA ALA A 359 3.37 -22.95 -8.43
C ALA A 359 3.71 -23.79 -9.69
N ASN A 360 4.83 -24.51 -9.67
CA ASN A 360 5.39 -25.27 -10.80
C ASN A 360 5.58 -24.48 -12.12
N MET A 361 5.67 -23.15 -12.06
CA MET A 361 5.99 -22.34 -13.23
C MET A 361 7.48 -22.49 -13.56
N THR A 362 7.81 -22.32 -14.82
CA THR A 362 9.19 -22.18 -15.27
C THR A 362 9.71 -20.76 -15.02
N PRO A 363 11.03 -20.54 -14.99
CA PRO A 363 11.59 -19.19 -14.95
C PRO A 363 11.05 -18.28 -16.06
N GLU A 364 10.81 -18.84 -17.26
CA GLU A 364 10.27 -18.09 -18.39
C GLU A 364 8.81 -17.66 -18.17
N GLU A 365 8.02 -18.49 -17.49
CA GLU A 365 6.63 -18.20 -17.10
C GLU A 365 6.54 -17.22 -15.93
N TRP A 366 7.53 -17.19 -15.03
CA TRP A 366 7.55 -16.27 -13.89
C TRP A 366 8.07 -14.87 -14.25
N GLY A 367 9.36 -14.76 -14.58
CA GLY A 367 10.04 -13.47 -14.84
C GLY A 367 10.58 -13.32 -16.26
N GLY A 368 10.45 -14.35 -17.11
CA GLY A 368 10.83 -14.28 -18.52
C GLY A 368 9.89 -13.42 -19.37
N SER A 369 10.05 -13.47 -20.70
CA SER A 369 9.21 -12.68 -21.61
C SER A 369 7.73 -13.04 -21.47
N SER A 370 7.42 -14.33 -21.25
CA SER A 370 6.03 -14.74 -21.01
C SER A 370 5.49 -14.33 -19.64
N GLY A 371 6.35 -14.30 -18.61
CA GLY A 371 6.00 -13.80 -17.28
C GLY A 371 5.72 -12.29 -17.27
N ALA A 372 6.60 -11.50 -17.89
CA ALA A 372 6.43 -10.06 -18.06
C ALA A 372 5.15 -9.71 -18.84
N LEU A 373 4.79 -10.51 -19.85
CA LEU A 373 3.54 -10.31 -20.58
C LEU A 373 2.30 -10.52 -19.72
N ASN A 374 2.33 -11.48 -18.78
CA ASN A 374 1.19 -11.84 -17.96
C ASN A 374 1.20 -11.19 -16.57
N GLY A 375 2.24 -10.41 -16.23
CA GLY A 375 2.47 -9.86 -14.89
C GLY A 375 2.52 -10.97 -13.84
N ASN A 376 3.26 -12.06 -14.11
CA ASN A 376 3.42 -13.13 -13.13
C ASN A 376 4.46 -12.75 -12.06
N GLY A 377 5.62 -12.25 -12.48
CA GLY A 377 6.62 -11.59 -11.64
C GLY A 377 6.35 -10.10 -11.46
N TRP A 378 7.42 -9.30 -11.33
CA TRP A 378 7.34 -7.85 -11.07
C TRP A 378 6.49 -7.49 -9.85
N ILE A 379 6.63 -8.28 -8.78
CA ILE A 379 5.92 -8.07 -7.52
C ILE A 379 6.23 -6.68 -6.95
N HIS A 380 5.17 -5.94 -6.73
CA HIS A 380 5.10 -4.52 -6.47
C HIS A 380 4.69 -4.23 -5.02
N TYR A 381 3.59 -4.85 -4.58
CA TYR A 381 3.08 -4.78 -3.22
C TYR A 381 2.83 -6.16 -2.63
N ALA A 382 2.97 -6.22 -1.31
CA ALA A 382 2.63 -7.36 -0.49
C ALA A 382 1.73 -6.90 0.64
N VAL A 383 0.55 -7.52 0.76
CA VAL A 383 -0.47 -7.14 1.73
C VAL A 383 -0.75 -8.37 2.61
N PRO A 384 -0.07 -8.53 3.76
CA PRO A 384 -0.39 -9.55 4.73
C PRO A 384 -1.68 -9.20 5.48
N TYR A 385 -2.51 -10.20 5.80
CA TYR A 385 -3.65 -9.98 6.70
C TYR A 385 -3.19 -9.75 8.13
N ASP A 386 -3.86 -8.82 8.85
CA ASP A 386 -3.53 -8.59 10.26
C ASP A 386 -3.90 -9.75 11.20
N HIS A 387 -4.75 -10.65 10.73
CA HIS A 387 -5.40 -11.67 11.54
C HIS A 387 -5.56 -12.99 10.77
N LEU A 388 -5.78 -14.07 11.50
CA LEU A 388 -6.13 -15.36 10.89
C LEU A 388 -7.57 -15.38 10.38
N LEU A 389 -7.76 -16.01 9.23
CA LEU A 389 -9.05 -16.24 8.58
C LEU A 389 -9.45 -17.71 8.67
N CYS A 390 -10.74 -17.96 8.92
CA CYS A 390 -11.35 -19.26 8.75
C CYS A 390 -12.76 -19.11 8.16
N ASN A 391 -12.91 -19.43 6.87
CA ASN A 391 -14.19 -19.40 6.14
C ASN A 391 -14.98 -18.10 6.35
N GLY A 392 -14.28 -16.96 6.28
CA GLY A 392 -14.84 -15.62 6.46
C GLY A 392 -14.95 -15.12 7.90
N ALA A 393 -14.64 -15.95 8.90
CA ALA A 393 -14.43 -15.47 10.26
C ALA A 393 -12.99 -14.99 10.45
N ALA A 394 -12.83 -13.83 11.08
CA ALA A 394 -11.56 -13.37 11.61
C ALA A 394 -11.36 -13.93 13.03
N GLU A 395 -10.11 -14.16 13.44
CA GLU A 395 -9.82 -14.63 14.81
C GLU A 395 -10.17 -13.61 15.89
N THR A 396 -10.37 -12.36 15.49
CA THR A 396 -10.81 -11.24 16.33
C THR A 396 -12.32 -11.16 16.47
N ASP A 397 -13.09 -11.88 15.63
CA ASP A 397 -14.55 -11.92 15.72
C ASP A 397 -15.02 -12.65 17.00
N PRO A 398 -16.23 -12.34 17.51
CA PRO A 398 -16.79 -13.09 18.64
C PRO A 398 -16.92 -14.58 18.32
N VAL A 399 -16.40 -15.45 19.20
CA VAL A 399 -16.37 -16.92 18.99
C VAL A 399 -17.73 -17.52 18.62
N GLU A 400 -18.84 -16.95 19.09
CA GLU A 400 -20.19 -17.37 18.74
C GLU A 400 -20.61 -17.12 17.29
N THR A 401 -19.90 -16.27 16.54
CA THR A 401 -20.16 -16.01 15.12
C THR A 401 -19.39 -16.96 14.21
N TRP A 402 -18.37 -17.66 14.75
CA TRP A 402 -17.51 -18.53 13.96
C TRP A 402 -18.27 -19.74 13.40
N PRO A 403 -18.00 -20.12 12.14
CA PRO A 403 -18.46 -21.39 11.57
C PRO A 403 -18.00 -22.60 12.40
N ALA A 404 -18.77 -23.69 12.37
CA ALA A 404 -18.48 -24.87 13.18
C ALA A 404 -17.13 -25.52 12.82
N GLU A 405 -16.74 -25.41 11.56
CA GLU A 405 -15.48 -25.88 11.01
C GLU A 405 -14.27 -25.02 11.43
N CYS A 406 -14.47 -23.90 12.11
CA CYS A 406 -13.41 -23.11 12.74
C CYS A 406 -13.12 -23.54 14.18
N GLY A 407 -13.97 -24.43 14.73
CA GLY A 407 -13.77 -25.04 16.04
C GLY A 407 -13.64 -24.01 17.16
N THR A 408 -12.64 -24.20 18.02
CA THR A 408 -12.32 -23.26 19.10
C THR A 408 -11.17 -22.30 18.78
N GLY A 409 -10.81 -22.15 17.51
CA GLY A 409 -9.72 -21.28 17.07
C GLY A 409 -8.50 -22.03 16.48
N PRO A 410 -7.39 -21.31 16.24
CA PRO A 410 -6.19 -21.83 15.56
C PRO A 410 -5.54 -23.03 16.25
N GLU A 411 -5.67 -23.10 17.58
CA GLU A 411 -5.12 -24.19 18.41
C GLU A 411 -6.04 -25.41 18.52
N ASP A 412 -7.21 -25.40 17.85
CA ASP A 412 -8.12 -26.55 17.84
C ASP A 412 -7.44 -27.77 17.18
N PRO A 413 -7.38 -28.94 17.84
CA PRO A 413 -6.64 -30.10 17.34
C PRO A 413 -7.25 -30.73 16.08
N VAL A 414 -8.48 -30.38 15.72
CA VAL A 414 -9.20 -30.90 14.55
C VAL A 414 -9.42 -29.80 13.53
N TYR A 415 -9.82 -28.61 13.98
CA TYR A 415 -10.25 -27.50 13.13
C TYR A 415 -9.22 -26.37 13.00
N GLY A 416 -8.13 -26.40 13.79
CA GLY A 416 -7.05 -25.41 13.74
C GLY A 416 -6.41 -25.30 12.36
N ILE A 417 -6.40 -26.41 11.60
CA ILE A 417 -5.94 -26.45 10.20
C ILE A 417 -6.77 -25.57 9.25
N ASN A 418 -7.94 -25.07 9.66
CA ASN A 418 -8.74 -24.18 8.81
C ASN A 418 -8.43 -22.70 9.01
N TRP A 419 -7.67 -22.35 10.05
CA TRP A 419 -7.21 -21.00 10.30
C TRP A 419 -5.96 -20.71 9.49
N ARG A 420 -6.03 -19.67 8.66
CA ARG A 420 -5.00 -19.32 7.69
C ARG A 420 -4.59 -17.87 7.81
N HIS A 421 -3.29 -17.65 7.78
CA HIS A 421 -2.73 -16.34 7.51
C HIS A 421 -2.46 -16.27 6.00
N LEU A 422 -2.99 -15.23 5.36
CA LEU A 422 -2.88 -15.03 3.92
C LEU A 422 -2.08 -13.76 3.65
N THR A 423 -1.28 -13.79 2.60
CA THR A 423 -0.61 -12.61 2.06
C THR A 423 -0.95 -12.51 0.58
N MET A 424 -1.45 -11.35 0.17
CA MET A 424 -1.68 -11.09 -1.24
C MET A 424 -0.47 -10.39 -1.80
N ILE A 425 -0.06 -10.76 -3.01
CA ILE A 425 0.99 -10.04 -3.72
C ILE A 425 0.51 -9.65 -5.10
N ALA A 426 0.85 -8.44 -5.51
CA ALA A 426 0.38 -7.83 -6.74
C ALA A 426 1.57 -7.33 -7.57
N PRO A 427 1.50 -7.41 -8.90
CA PRO A 427 2.56 -6.96 -9.79
C PRO A 427 2.38 -5.51 -10.24
N GLU A 428 3.46 -4.89 -10.70
CA GLU A 428 3.43 -3.63 -11.45
C GLU A 428 4.04 -3.80 -12.83
N TYR A 429 3.37 -3.27 -13.83
CA TYR A 429 3.82 -3.24 -15.21
C TYR A 429 3.39 -1.92 -15.85
N GLY A 430 4.31 -1.20 -16.49
CA GLY A 430 3.97 0.04 -17.20
C GLY A 430 3.07 -0.21 -18.41
N SER A 431 3.46 -1.12 -19.32
CA SER A 431 2.63 -1.56 -20.46
C SER A 431 3.05 -2.96 -20.95
N ASN A 432 2.10 -3.87 -21.19
CA ASN A 432 2.34 -5.24 -21.67
C ASN A 432 1.16 -5.85 -22.43
N THR A 433 1.31 -6.46 -23.61
CA THR A 433 0.11 -6.78 -24.44
C THR A 433 -1.00 -7.67 -23.84
N ASN A 434 -0.77 -8.38 -22.71
CA ASN A 434 -1.82 -9.18 -22.04
C ASN A 434 -2.44 -8.56 -20.76
N HIS A 435 -1.92 -7.43 -20.25
CA HIS A 435 -2.44 -6.57 -19.17
C HIS A 435 -3.35 -7.14 -18.06
N THR A 436 -3.07 -8.32 -17.55
CA THR A 436 -3.84 -8.88 -16.43
C THR A 436 -2.96 -9.41 -15.33
N GLY A 437 -1.97 -8.62 -14.91
CA GLY A 437 -1.09 -9.02 -13.81
C GLY A 437 -1.89 -9.66 -12.69
N TYR A 438 -1.46 -10.85 -12.32
CA TYR A 438 -2.23 -11.66 -11.39
C TYR A 438 -1.94 -11.17 -9.98
N VAL A 439 -3.00 -10.87 -9.22
CA VAL A 439 -2.92 -10.77 -7.78
C VAL A 439 -2.94 -12.19 -7.23
N TRP A 440 -1.90 -12.57 -6.49
CA TRP A 440 -1.72 -13.93 -5.98
C TRP A 440 -2.05 -13.98 -4.50
N THR A 441 -2.84 -14.96 -4.07
CA THR A 441 -3.11 -15.24 -2.65
C THR A 441 -2.19 -16.35 -2.18
N ILE A 442 -1.27 -16.00 -1.30
CA ILE A 442 -0.24 -16.88 -0.76
C ILE A 442 -0.61 -17.26 0.68
N ASP A 443 -0.65 -18.55 0.99
CA ASP A 443 -0.68 -19.02 2.38
C ASP A 443 0.65 -18.66 3.02
N THR A 444 0.62 -17.92 4.12
CA THR A 444 1.80 -17.57 4.91
C THR A 444 1.62 -17.97 6.37
N THR A 445 0.69 -18.89 6.67
CA THR A 445 0.38 -19.41 8.02
C THR A 445 1.61 -19.97 8.72
N ASP A 446 2.44 -20.70 7.97
CA ASP A 446 3.83 -20.97 8.33
C ASP A 446 4.70 -20.08 7.43
N PRO A 447 5.29 -18.99 7.95
CA PRO A 447 6.02 -18.03 7.13
C PRO A 447 7.27 -18.65 6.48
N ALA A 448 7.74 -19.80 6.95
CA ALA A 448 8.85 -20.53 6.33
C ALA A 448 8.42 -21.42 5.16
N LYS A 449 7.11 -21.64 4.99
CA LYS A 449 6.53 -22.52 3.98
C LYS A 449 5.38 -21.87 3.22
N PRO A 450 5.60 -20.71 2.59
CA PRO A 450 4.54 -20.08 1.82
C PRO A 450 4.21 -20.89 0.56
N PHE A 451 2.94 -20.89 0.15
CA PHE A 451 2.50 -21.54 -1.10
C PHE A 451 1.22 -20.93 -1.67
N LEU A 452 1.00 -21.14 -2.97
CA LEU A 452 -0.10 -20.52 -3.71
C LEU A 452 -1.45 -21.19 -3.41
N LEU A 453 -2.48 -20.39 -3.10
CA LEU A 453 -3.85 -20.85 -2.85
C LEU A 453 -4.86 -20.39 -3.91
N SER A 454 -4.70 -19.16 -4.39
CA SER A 454 -5.61 -18.54 -5.35
C SER A 454 -4.89 -17.49 -6.18
N LYS A 455 -5.53 -17.09 -7.28
CA LYS A 455 -5.09 -15.98 -8.10
C LYS A 455 -6.30 -15.24 -8.65
N TRP A 456 -6.17 -13.93 -8.79
CA TRP A 456 -7.17 -13.05 -9.35
C TRP A 456 -6.54 -12.17 -10.42
N LYS A 457 -7.36 -11.72 -11.36
CA LYS A 457 -7.00 -10.72 -12.36
C LYS A 457 -8.22 -9.84 -12.62
N LEU A 458 -8.01 -8.66 -13.21
CA LEU A 458 -9.11 -7.81 -13.67
C LEU A 458 -10.12 -8.64 -14.49
N PRO A 459 -11.40 -8.63 -14.14
CA PRO A 459 -12.43 -9.40 -14.81
C PRO A 459 -12.78 -8.76 -16.15
N GLY A 460 -13.02 -9.57 -17.18
CA GLY A 460 -13.44 -9.11 -18.50
C GLY A 460 -12.51 -9.54 -19.63
N THR A 461 -12.79 -9.00 -20.81
CA THR A 461 -12.11 -9.22 -22.08
C THR A 461 -12.06 -7.89 -22.82
N SER A 462 -11.03 -7.66 -23.63
CA SER A 462 -10.97 -6.45 -24.46
C SER A 462 -11.25 -6.71 -25.93
N ILE A 463 -11.52 -5.63 -26.66
CA ILE A 463 -11.57 -5.62 -28.11
C ILE A 463 -10.33 -4.89 -28.62
N LEU A 464 -9.56 -5.54 -29.47
CA LEU A 464 -8.38 -4.97 -30.11
C LEU A 464 -8.77 -3.94 -31.17
N PRO A 465 -7.86 -3.03 -31.58
CA PRO A 465 -8.14 -2.03 -32.62
C PRO A 465 -8.60 -2.59 -33.98
N ASP A 466 -8.36 -3.88 -34.25
CA ASP A 466 -8.82 -4.56 -35.47
C ASP A 466 -10.21 -5.21 -35.33
N GLY A 467 -10.84 -5.07 -34.17
CA GLY A 467 -12.16 -5.59 -33.81
C GLY A 467 -12.17 -7.04 -33.33
N SER A 468 -10.99 -7.68 -33.15
CA SER A 468 -10.90 -9.01 -32.54
C SER A 468 -10.94 -8.93 -31.02
N GLU A 469 -11.45 -9.99 -30.38
CA GLU A 469 -11.53 -10.08 -28.91
C GLU A 469 -10.23 -10.67 -28.34
N HIS A 470 -9.74 -10.08 -27.26
CA HIS A 470 -8.58 -10.54 -26.51
C HIS A 470 -9.06 -11.06 -25.14
N GLU A 471 -8.48 -12.19 -24.69
CA GLU A 471 -8.94 -12.91 -23.48
C GLU A 471 -8.67 -12.17 -22.16
N HIS A 472 -8.03 -11.02 -22.27
CA HIS A 472 -7.58 -10.13 -21.21
C HIS A 472 -7.85 -8.68 -21.65
N HIS A 473 -7.86 -7.75 -20.70
CA HIS A 473 -7.86 -6.32 -21.01
C HIS A 473 -6.60 -5.92 -21.81
N TYR A 474 -6.74 -5.02 -22.79
CA TYR A 474 -5.67 -4.55 -23.67
C TYR A 474 -5.50 -3.03 -23.50
N ILE A 475 -4.45 -2.60 -22.81
CA ILE A 475 -4.06 -1.21 -22.73
C ILE A 475 -3.49 -0.70 -24.07
N PRO A 476 -4.14 0.29 -24.71
CA PRO A 476 -3.49 1.11 -25.72
C PRO A 476 -2.37 1.92 -25.06
N GLY A 477 -1.27 2.19 -25.76
CA GLY A 477 -0.15 2.93 -25.18
C GLY A 477 -0.59 4.26 -24.56
N GLY A 478 -0.20 4.51 -23.31
CA GLY A 478 -0.56 5.72 -22.55
C GLY A 478 -1.33 5.47 -21.25
N TYR A 479 -1.80 4.25 -20.98
CA TYR A 479 -2.42 3.88 -19.70
C TYR A 479 -1.59 2.83 -18.95
N ILE A 480 -1.80 2.78 -17.65
CA ILE A 480 -1.35 1.75 -16.71
C ILE A 480 -2.58 1.19 -15.96
N TYR A 481 -2.79 -0.13 -15.98
CA TYR A 481 -3.87 -0.81 -15.22
C TYR A 481 -3.30 -1.74 -14.14
N SER A 482 -2.05 -1.54 -13.77
CA SER A 482 -1.41 -2.29 -12.69
C SER A 482 -2.08 -1.98 -11.36
N PRO A 483 -2.23 -2.98 -10.47
CA PRO A 483 -2.49 -2.72 -9.06
C PRO A 483 -1.40 -1.81 -8.49
N HIS A 484 -1.78 -0.79 -7.74
CA HIS A 484 -0.83 0.17 -7.15
C HIS A 484 -0.84 0.21 -5.62
N ASN A 485 -1.95 -0.11 -4.96
CA ASN A 485 -1.98 -0.22 -3.50
C ASN A 485 -3.14 -1.16 -3.13
N GLY A 486 -3.11 -1.74 -1.93
CA GLY A 486 -4.20 -2.53 -1.42
C GLY A 486 -4.14 -2.70 0.08
N ASP A 487 -5.30 -3.00 0.65
CA ASP A 487 -5.46 -3.18 2.08
C ASP A 487 -6.44 -4.31 2.39
N THR A 488 -6.28 -4.92 3.56
CA THR A 488 -7.18 -5.96 4.05
C THR A 488 -8.31 -5.34 4.86
N GLY A 489 -9.53 -5.85 4.68
CA GLY A 489 -10.63 -5.45 5.53
C GLY A 489 -11.23 -6.62 6.29
N THR A 490 -12.51 -6.45 6.64
CA THR A 490 -13.23 -7.47 7.42
C THR A 490 -13.59 -8.69 6.58
N HIS A 491 -13.85 -9.82 7.24
CA HIS A 491 -14.41 -11.03 6.65
C HIS A 491 -13.60 -11.66 5.50
N GLY A 492 -12.30 -11.36 5.37
CA GLY A 492 -11.49 -11.86 4.26
C GLY A 492 -11.67 -11.08 2.95
N HIS A 493 -12.19 -9.85 3.02
CA HIS A 493 -12.19 -8.91 1.89
C HIS A 493 -10.82 -8.26 1.74
N VAL A 494 -10.43 -8.02 0.49
CA VAL A 494 -9.23 -7.26 0.13
C VAL A 494 -9.60 -6.22 -0.92
N TYR A 495 -9.12 -5.01 -0.70
CA TYR A 495 -9.41 -3.83 -1.51
C TYR A 495 -8.15 -3.47 -2.27
N TRP A 496 -8.27 -3.24 -3.57
CA TRP A 496 -7.14 -2.90 -4.43
C TRP A 496 -7.47 -1.69 -5.25
N THR A 497 -6.54 -0.76 -5.30
CA THR A 497 -6.55 0.28 -6.31
C THR A 497 -5.71 -0.14 -7.50
N HIS A 498 -6.20 0.19 -8.69
CA HIS A 498 -5.45 0.12 -9.94
C HIS A 498 -5.44 1.51 -10.53
N TYR A 499 -4.27 1.96 -11.00
CA TYR A 499 -4.07 3.29 -11.60
C TYR A 499 -5.27 3.76 -12.42
N HIS A 500 -5.53 3.19 -13.61
CA HIS A 500 -6.69 3.58 -14.42
C HIS A 500 -7.85 2.58 -14.45
N ALA A 501 -7.77 1.50 -13.67
CA ALA A 501 -8.84 0.49 -13.66
C ALA A 501 -9.77 0.64 -12.45
N GLY A 502 -9.60 1.65 -11.61
CA GLY A 502 -10.42 1.92 -10.44
C GLY A 502 -10.14 0.98 -9.28
N ASN A 503 -11.10 0.94 -8.34
CA ASN A 503 -10.97 0.20 -7.08
C ASN A 503 -11.81 -1.06 -7.12
N TRP A 504 -11.21 -2.17 -6.73
CA TRP A 504 -11.82 -3.50 -6.77
C TRP A 504 -11.85 -4.10 -5.37
N VAL A 505 -12.97 -4.72 -5.02
CA VAL A 505 -13.10 -5.53 -3.81
C VAL A 505 -13.10 -7.00 -4.19
N THR A 506 -12.25 -7.78 -3.53
CA THR A 506 -12.11 -9.22 -3.75
C THR A 506 -12.35 -9.99 -2.46
N ASP A 507 -13.07 -11.10 -2.55
CA ASP A 507 -13.36 -11.99 -1.42
C ASP A 507 -12.39 -13.18 -1.40
N HIS A 508 -11.68 -13.31 -0.28
CA HIS A 508 -10.73 -14.38 0.02
C HIS A 508 -11.18 -15.23 1.23
N SER A 509 -12.39 -15.00 1.74
CA SER A 509 -12.95 -15.65 2.93
C SER A 509 -12.97 -17.18 2.85
N LYS A 510 -13.26 -17.72 1.66
CA LYS A 510 -13.48 -19.16 1.42
C LYS A 510 -12.36 -19.86 0.68
N ILE A 511 -11.23 -19.18 0.46
CA ILE A 511 -10.12 -19.73 -0.31
C ILE A 511 -9.70 -21.10 0.23
N TRP A 512 -9.61 -21.24 1.56
CA TRP A 512 -9.20 -22.50 2.18
C TRP A 512 -10.23 -23.64 1.96
N SER A 513 -11.53 -23.36 2.11
CA SER A 513 -12.58 -24.38 1.96
C SER A 513 -12.82 -24.79 0.52
N ASP A 514 -12.57 -23.89 -0.43
CA ASP A 514 -12.95 -24.06 -1.83
C ASP A 514 -11.81 -24.65 -2.68
N ILE A 515 -10.59 -24.71 -2.14
CA ILE A 515 -9.49 -25.48 -2.74
C ILE A 515 -9.89 -26.94 -2.88
N LYS A 516 -9.63 -27.49 -4.07
CA LYS A 516 -9.72 -28.92 -4.29
C LYS A 516 -8.38 -29.58 -3.97
N TRP A 517 -8.32 -30.25 -2.82
CA TRP A 517 -7.15 -30.99 -2.38
C TRP A 517 -7.04 -32.36 -3.04
N VAL A 518 -5.82 -32.85 -3.22
CA VAL A 518 -5.57 -34.21 -3.69
C VAL A 518 -6.17 -35.22 -2.70
N ASN A 519 -7.06 -36.09 -3.21
CA ASN A 519 -7.84 -37.05 -2.42
C ASN A 519 -8.81 -36.41 -1.39
N ASP A 520 -9.19 -35.14 -1.58
CA ASP A 520 -10.08 -34.40 -0.67
C ASP A 520 -9.53 -34.27 0.76
N ILE A 521 -8.19 -34.26 0.93
CA ILE A 521 -7.52 -34.15 2.22
C ILE A 521 -6.60 -32.92 2.20
N PRO A 522 -6.88 -31.89 3.02
CA PRO A 522 -5.97 -30.76 3.19
C PRO A 522 -4.60 -31.23 3.69
N ALA A 523 -3.55 -30.80 2.98
CA ALA A 523 -2.16 -31.17 3.28
C ALA A 523 -1.22 -29.96 3.08
N PRO A 524 -1.37 -28.90 3.90
CA PRO A 524 -0.56 -27.69 3.82
C PRO A 524 0.93 -27.97 4.02
N GLU A 525 1.30 -29.05 4.71
CA GLU A 525 2.69 -29.47 4.91
C GLU A 525 3.37 -30.00 3.63
N ILE A 526 2.61 -30.24 2.56
CA ILE A 526 3.09 -30.58 1.22
C ILE A 526 3.14 -29.33 0.33
N GLY A 527 2.24 -28.35 0.56
CA GLY A 527 2.14 -27.11 -0.22
C GLY A 527 1.43 -27.31 -1.57
N PHE A 528 1.84 -26.52 -2.57
CA PHE A 528 1.18 -26.48 -3.88
C PHE A 528 0.97 -27.85 -4.56
N PRO A 529 1.88 -28.85 -4.49
CA PRO A 529 1.65 -30.18 -5.08
C PRO A 529 0.47 -30.97 -4.49
N ALA A 530 -0.05 -30.58 -3.33
CA ALA A 530 -1.25 -31.17 -2.75
C ALA A 530 -2.56 -30.54 -3.25
N ILE A 531 -2.48 -29.52 -4.10
CA ILE A 531 -3.64 -28.84 -4.68
C ILE A 531 -3.91 -29.41 -6.08
N GLU A 532 -5.11 -29.96 -6.28
CA GLU A 532 -5.59 -30.38 -7.60
C GLU A 532 -6.18 -29.20 -8.38
N GLN A 533 -6.82 -28.26 -7.68
CA GLN A 533 -7.40 -27.04 -8.25
C GLN A 533 -7.34 -25.90 -7.23
N LEU A 534 -6.80 -24.75 -7.65
CA LEU A 534 -6.81 -23.50 -6.88
C LEU A 534 -8.26 -23.07 -6.59
N SER A 535 -8.43 -22.32 -5.49
CA SER A 535 -9.70 -21.63 -5.25
C SER A 535 -9.89 -20.51 -6.27
N GLU A 536 -11.14 -20.09 -6.45
CA GLU A 536 -11.50 -18.87 -7.13
C GLU A 536 -11.54 -17.72 -6.12
N THR A 537 -10.95 -16.58 -6.47
CA THR A 537 -11.14 -15.30 -5.77
C THR A 537 -12.29 -14.57 -6.44
N ILE A 538 -13.28 -14.16 -5.67
CA ILE A 538 -14.53 -13.58 -6.18
C ILE A 538 -14.43 -12.05 -6.18
N THR A 539 -14.80 -11.39 -7.27
CA THR A 539 -14.99 -9.93 -7.27
C THR A 539 -16.34 -9.58 -6.63
N MET A 540 -16.31 -8.76 -5.59
CA MET A 540 -17.47 -8.37 -4.79
C MET A 540 -18.00 -6.98 -5.12
N GLY A 541 -17.10 -6.06 -5.46
CA GLY A 541 -17.43 -4.65 -5.61
C GLY A 541 -16.45 -3.94 -6.53
N TYR A 542 -16.93 -2.82 -7.07
CA TYR A 542 -16.16 -1.97 -7.96
C TYR A 542 -16.54 -0.50 -7.77
N TYR A 543 -15.56 0.40 -7.78
CA TYR A 543 -15.78 1.85 -7.78
C TYR A 543 -14.69 2.60 -8.55
N LEU A 544 -15.10 3.46 -9.49
CA LEU A 544 -14.22 4.34 -10.26
C LEU A 544 -14.37 5.80 -9.80
N PRO A 545 -13.30 6.42 -9.26
CA PRO A 545 -13.28 7.85 -9.01
C PRO A 545 -13.49 8.67 -10.30
N ALA A 546 -14.50 9.54 -10.31
CA ALA A 546 -14.86 10.32 -11.51
C ALA A 546 -15.39 11.72 -11.16
N GLY A 547 -14.95 12.25 -10.01
CA GLY A 547 -15.54 13.39 -9.36
C GLY A 547 -16.89 13.07 -8.70
N PRO A 548 -17.29 13.86 -7.69
CA PRO A 548 -18.52 13.61 -6.98
C PRO A 548 -19.76 13.87 -7.84
N THR A 549 -20.86 13.15 -7.57
CA THR A 549 -22.02 13.13 -8.46
C THR A 549 -22.76 14.47 -8.56
N TRP A 550 -22.63 15.34 -7.55
CA TRP A 550 -23.21 16.68 -7.50
C TRP A 550 -22.43 17.73 -8.30
N MET A 551 -21.22 17.40 -8.78
CA MET A 551 -20.41 18.28 -9.61
C MET A 551 -20.84 18.14 -11.08
N GLU A 552 -21.17 19.24 -11.75
CA GLU A 552 -21.68 19.21 -13.13
C GLU A 552 -20.56 19.09 -14.18
N ASP A 553 -19.37 19.62 -13.89
CA ASP A 553 -18.18 19.56 -14.75
C ASP A 553 -16.92 19.26 -13.92
N PRO A 554 -16.76 18.01 -13.43
CA PRO A 554 -15.63 17.64 -12.59
C PRO A 554 -14.28 17.82 -13.28
N LYS A 555 -14.26 17.70 -14.61
CA LYS A 555 -13.05 17.87 -15.41
C LYS A 555 -12.48 19.28 -15.25
N THR A 556 -13.32 20.29 -15.47
CA THR A 556 -12.92 21.69 -15.36
C THR A 556 -12.77 22.13 -13.90
N GLU A 557 -13.69 21.72 -13.02
CA GLU A 557 -13.71 22.19 -11.63
C GLU A 557 -12.55 21.63 -10.79
N LEU A 558 -12.21 20.37 -10.97
CA LEU A 558 -11.12 19.72 -10.23
C LEU A 558 -9.77 19.90 -10.92
N GLY A 559 -9.76 20.31 -12.19
CA GLY A 559 -8.54 20.56 -12.94
C GLY A 559 -7.91 19.29 -13.49
N TYR A 560 -8.70 18.28 -13.88
CA TYR A 560 -8.19 17.04 -14.50
C TYR A 560 -7.30 17.30 -15.72
N ASP A 561 -7.60 18.32 -16.52
CA ASP A 561 -6.78 18.71 -17.69
C ASP A 561 -5.43 19.36 -17.33
N MET A 562 -5.20 19.72 -16.07
CA MET A 562 -3.99 20.38 -15.60
C MET A 562 -2.94 19.41 -15.07
N ALA A 563 -3.29 18.15 -14.93
CA ALA A 563 -2.42 17.15 -14.36
C ALA A 563 -1.46 16.57 -15.40
N ASP A 564 -0.33 16.03 -14.95
CA ASP A 564 0.74 15.62 -15.84
C ASP A 564 0.30 14.43 -16.71
N CYS A 565 0.59 14.48 -18.01
CA CYS A 565 0.12 13.46 -18.96
C CYS A 565 0.80 12.10 -18.83
N TRP A 566 1.87 11.98 -18.05
CA TRP A 566 2.40 10.66 -17.71
C TRP A 566 1.54 9.94 -16.66
N ALA A 567 0.80 10.69 -15.83
CA ALA A 567 0.00 10.11 -14.75
C ALA A 567 -1.51 10.28 -14.96
N SER A 568 -2.01 11.36 -15.53
CA SER A 568 -3.41 11.72 -15.21
C SER A 568 -4.15 12.63 -16.20
N CYS A 569 -3.65 12.79 -17.43
CA CYS A 569 -4.42 13.42 -18.52
C CYS A 569 -5.68 12.61 -18.95
N MET A 570 -5.97 11.50 -18.27
CA MET A 570 -7.01 10.52 -18.59
C MET A 570 -7.71 10.06 -17.31
N ILE A 571 -8.97 9.61 -17.41
CA ILE A 571 -9.82 9.06 -16.33
C ILE A 571 -9.04 8.16 -15.34
N PRO A 572 -9.49 8.15 -14.07
CA PRO A 572 -8.69 8.49 -12.89
C PRO A 572 -7.37 7.72 -12.77
N PHE A 573 -6.44 8.27 -11.99
CA PHE A 573 -5.20 7.61 -11.59
C PHE A 573 -5.20 7.39 -10.07
N ASP A 574 -5.68 6.23 -9.64
CA ASP A 574 -5.84 5.90 -8.23
C ASP A 574 -4.51 5.40 -7.65
N TRP A 575 -3.91 6.19 -6.75
CA TRP A 575 -2.57 5.93 -6.20
C TRP A 575 -2.62 5.16 -4.88
N GLY A 576 -3.28 5.71 -3.88
CA GLY A 576 -3.28 5.16 -2.51
C GLY A 576 -4.64 4.63 -2.10
N LEU A 577 -4.66 3.64 -1.20
CA LEU A 577 -5.89 3.09 -0.63
C LEU A 577 -5.65 2.63 0.82
N GLN A 578 -6.64 2.86 1.69
CA GLN A 578 -6.66 2.35 3.07
C GLN A 578 -8.09 1.97 3.48
N TYR A 579 -8.22 0.88 4.25
CA TYR A 579 -9.48 0.40 4.81
C TYR A 579 -9.64 0.84 6.27
N ASP A 580 -10.67 1.61 6.55
CA ASP A 580 -11.10 1.93 7.92
C ASP A 580 -11.87 0.74 8.50
N PRO A 581 -11.43 0.17 9.65
CA PRO A 581 -12.08 -0.98 10.31
C PRO A 581 -13.57 -0.79 10.65
N ARG A 582 -14.09 0.45 10.57
CA ARG A 582 -15.52 0.76 10.70
C ARG A 582 -16.32 0.43 9.44
N GLY A 583 -15.68 0.03 8.35
CA GLY A 583 -16.29 -0.38 7.09
C GLY A 583 -16.30 0.71 6.01
N PHE A 584 -15.26 1.53 5.94
CA PHE A 584 -15.12 2.59 4.93
C PHE A 584 -13.79 2.45 4.19
N LEU A 585 -13.81 2.72 2.90
CA LEU A 585 -12.65 2.70 2.03
C LEU A 585 -12.23 4.13 1.71
N PHE A 586 -10.98 4.49 2.00
CA PHE A 586 -10.39 5.76 1.63
C PHE A 586 -9.50 5.57 0.41
N ILE A 587 -9.81 6.29 -0.67
CA ILE A 587 -9.12 6.20 -1.96
C ILE A 587 -8.48 7.56 -2.24
N SER A 588 -7.17 7.57 -2.48
CA SER A 588 -6.41 8.74 -2.93
C SER A 588 -6.24 8.68 -4.44
N GLU A 589 -6.96 9.55 -5.15
CA GLU A 589 -6.82 9.71 -6.59
C GLU A 589 -5.97 10.94 -6.87
N MET A 590 -5.02 10.78 -7.79
CA MET A 590 -3.90 11.71 -7.96
C MET A 590 -4.30 13.15 -8.28
N VAL A 591 -5.46 13.40 -8.88
CA VAL A 591 -5.83 14.74 -9.38
C VAL A 591 -7.09 15.30 -8.74
N SER A 592 -7.96 14.42 -8.28
CA SER A 592 -9.26 14.78 -7.73
C SER A 592 -9.29 14.70 -6.22
N GLY A 593 -8.32 14.07 -5.57
CA GLY A 593 -8.22 14.03 -4.13
C GLY A 593 -8.83 12.76 -3.54
N VAL A 594 -9.48 12.87 -2.38
CA VAL A 594 -9.87 11.70 -1.58
C VAL A 594 -11.35 11.39 -1.68
N TYR A 595 -11.65 10.12 -1.94
CA TYR A 595 -13.00 9.56 -1.94
C TYR A 595 -13.17 8.62 -0.75
N VAL A 596 -14.32 8.71 -0.10
CA VAL A 596 -14.74 7.76 0.93
C VAL A 596 -15.88 6.93 0.38
N VAL A 597 -15.69 5.63 0.28
CA VAL A 597 -16.65 4.70 -0.31
C VAL A 597 -17.00 3.63 0.72
N GLN A 598 -18.21 3.10 0.67
CA GLN A 598 -18.64 1.99 1.51
C GLN A 598 -19.31 0.92 0.64
N MET A 599 -18.95 -0.33 0.90
CA MET A 599 -19.63 -1.50 0.33
C MET A 599 -20.79 -1.92 1.26
N ASP A 600 -21.91 -2.37 0.70
CA ASP A 600 -23.07 -2.84 1.48
C ASP A 600 -22.69 -3.91 2.51
N GLU A 601 -21.80 -4.83 2.14
CA GLU A 601 -21.31 -5.91 2.99
C GLU A 601 -20.43 -5.44 4.17
N ASP A 602 -19.86 -4.24 4.08
CA ASP A 602 -18.98 -3.68 5.12
C ASP A 602 -19.75 -2.82 6.15
N ILE A 603 -21.06 -2.62 5.95
CA ILE A 603 -21.87 -1.78 6.85
C ILE A 603 -21.87 -2.34 8.26
N ASN A 604 -21.24 -1.60 9.18
CA ASN A 604 -21.22 -1.91 10.59
C ASN A 604 -22.30 -1.13 11.34
N PRO A 605 -23.31 -1.78 11.97
CA PRO A 605 -24.38 -1.08 12.67
C PRO A 605 -23.93 -0.28 13.91
N ASN A 606 -22.70 -0.49 14.37
CA ASN A 606 -22.12 0.30 15.45
C ASN A 606 -21.55 1.65 14.96
N PHE A 607 -21.28 1.79 13.65
CA PHE A 607 -20.60 2.93 13.04
C PHE A 607 -21.41 3.44 11.83
N MET A 608 -22.57 4.03 12.09
CA MET A 608 -23.50 4.44 11.03
C MET A 608 -23.25 5.88 10.55
N TYR A 609 -22.57 6.01 9.41
CA TYR A 609 -22.32 7.30 8.74
C TYR A 609 -22.96 7.30 7.35
N PRO A 610 -24.22 7.74 7.21
CA PRO A 610 -24.90 7.71 5.92
C PRO A 610 -24.26 8.70 4.95
N SER A 611 -24.28 8.37 3.66
CA SER A 611 -23.83 9.27 2.60
C SER A 611 -24.49 10.65 2.71
N LEU A 612 -23.68 11.71 2.57
CA LEU A 612 -24.18 13.09 2.53
C LEU A 612 -24.96 13.39 1.25
N TYR A 613 -24.69 12.64 0.18
CA TYR A 613 -25.16 12.93 -1.15
C TYR A 613 -25.83 11.66 -1.71
N THR A 614 -27.15 11.64 -1.65
CA THR A 614 -27.94 10.59 -2.31
C THR A 614 -27.97 10.85 -3.82
N ASN A 615 -27.80 9.80 -4.62
CA ASN A 615 -27.93 9.91 -6.06
C ASN A 615 -29.33 10.41 -6.40
N ILE A 616 -29.42 11.37 -7.34
CA ILE A 616 -30.68 11.99 -7.77
C ILE A 616 -31.69 10.95 -8.30
N GLU A 617 -31.24 9.73 -8.63
CA GLU A 617 -32.10 8.62 -9.08
C GLU A 617 -32.84 7.87 -7.95
N ASP A 618 -32.51 8.13 -6.67
CA ASP A 618 -33.12 7.48 -5.50
C ASP A 618 -34.25 8.30 -4.82
N GLU A 619 -34.67 9.44 -5.40
CA GLU A 619 -35.86 10.23 -4.97
C GLU A 619 -37.15 9.97 -5.78
#